data_AF-A0A0W0YHA5-F1
#
_entry.id   AF-A0A0W0YHA5-F1
#
_cell.length_a   1.000
_cell.length_b   1.000
_cell.length_c   1.000
_cell.angle_alpha   90.00
_cell.angle_beta   90.00
_cell.angle_gamma   90.00
#
_symmetry.space_group_name_H-M   'P 1'
#
loop_
_entity.id
_entity.type
_entity.pdbx_description
1 polymer ?
#
loop_
_entity_poly.entity_id
_entity_poly.type
_entity_poly.pdbx_seq_one_letter_code
_entity_poly.pdbx_strand_id
1 'polypeptide(L)'
;MNAAAKVINQEGTLFNGQLADIHMSKSLYMLVILLIAVLISALAVVYSTNSYRVTLNQVEQQEQFTHYLQLQWGQLLLEQASLATPARVEELASDKLQMVLPTSKNTYWLQAQQ
;
A
#
# COMPACT_ATOMS: atom_id res chain seq x y z
N MET A 1 -46.67 2.02 56.52
CA MET A 1 -45.48 2.87 56.75
C MET A 1 -44.18 2.11 57.01
N ASN A 2 -44.16 0.88 57.53
CA ASN A 2 -42.89 0.19 57.91
C ASN A 2 -42.29 -0.77 56.85
N ALA A 3 -42.99 -1.10 55.77
CA ALA A 3 -42.45 -1.98 54.71
C ALA A 3 -41.52 -1.25 53.73
N ALA A 4 -41.86 -0.01 53.36
CA ALA A 4 -41.07 0.81 52.44
C ALA A 4 -39.71 1.22 53.03
N ALA A 5 -39.62 1.41 54.35
CA ALA A 5 -38.37 1.75 55.03
C ALA A 5 -37.35 0.58 55.06
N LYS A 6 -37.81 -0.68 54.88
CA LYS A 6 -36.93 -1.85 54.94
C LYS A 6 -36.30 -2.21 53.59
N VAL A 7 -36.94 -1.86 52.48
CA VAL A 7 -36.46 -2.18 51.12
C VAL A 7 -35.38 -1.21 50.61
N ILE A 8 -35.35 0.02 51.13
CA ILE A 8 -34.33 1.04 50.76
C ILE A 8 -32.94 0.69 51.35
N ASN A 9 -32.87 -0.13 52.39
CA ASN A 9 -31.62 -0.51 53.05
C ASN A 9 -31.04 -1.85 52.57
N GLN A 10 -31.59 -2.43 51.50
CA GLN A 10 -31.06 -3.63 50.86
C GLN A 10 -30.46 -3.37 49.47
N GLU A 11 -30.50 -2.14 48.97
CA GLU A 11 -29.95 -1.80 47.65
C GLU A 11 -28.43 -1.60 47.64
N GLY A 12 -27.79 -1.60 48.82
CA GLY A 12 -26.33 -1.54 48.93
C GLY A 12 -25.61 -2.89 48.74
N THR A 13 -26.31 -4.02 48.66
CA THR A 13 -25.67 -5.35 48.79
C THR A 13 -25.45 -6.08 47.47
N LEU A 14 -25.80 -5.50 46.31
CA LEU A 14 -25.51 -6.11 45.00
C LEU A 14 -23.99 -6.17 44.73
N PHE A 15 -23.19 -5.36 45.43
CA PHE A 15 -21.74 -5.26 45.24
C PHE A 15 -20.92 -5.51 46.51
N ASN A 16 -21.56 -5.84 47.65
CA ASN A 16 -20.95 -5.67 48.98
C ASN A 16 -20.64 -6.99 49.71
N GLY A 17 -19.94 -7.91 49.04
CA GLY A 17 -19.43 -9.12 49.70
C GLY A 17 -18.44 -9.94 48.86
N GLN A 18 -18.66 -10.08 47.56
CA GLN A 18 -17.74 -10.87 46.70
C GLN A 18 -16.44 -10.15 46.34
N LEU A 19 -16.43 -8.81 46.33
CA LEU A 19 -15.25 -8.02 46.00
C LEU A 19 -14.33 -7.79 47.20
N ALA A 20 -14.86 -7.83 48.42
CA ALA A 20 -14.13 -7.58 49.65
C ALA A 20 -13.50 -8.85 50.26
N ASP A 21 -14.07 -10.04 50.00
CA ASP A 21 -13.47 -11.33 50.35
C ASP A 21 -12.35 -11.76 49.38
N ILE A 22 -11.89 -10.87 48.49
CA ILE A 22 -10.70 -11.09 47.64
C ILE A 22 -9.41 -10.73 48.39
N HIS A 23 -9.41 -10.94 49.69
CA HIS A 23 -8.26 -10.71 50.56
C HIS A 23 -7.28 -11.89 50.37
N MET A 24 -6.33 -11.72 49.44
CA MET A 24 -5.08 -12.50 49.36
C MET A 24 -5.12 -13.93 48.76
N SER A 25 -5.76 -14.11 47.59
CA SER A 25 -5.50 -15.27 46.73
C SER A 25 -4.37 -14.95 45.74
N LYS A 26 -3.37 -15.85 45.62
CA LYS A 26 -2.30 -15.81 44.59
C LYS A 26 -2.84 -15.54 43.18
N SER A 27 -4.09 -15.93 42.94
CA SER A 27 -4.81 -15.73 41.68
C SER A 27 -5.04 -14.24 41.33
N LEU A 28 -5.37 -13.37 42.29
CA LEU A 28 -5.61 -11.95 41.98
C LEU A 28 -4.32 -11.25 41.55
N TYR A 29 -3.20 -11.57 42.20
CA TYR A 29 -1.89 -11.05 41.80
C TYR A 29 -1.53 -11.50 40.38
N MET A 30 -1.83 -12.76 40.04
CA MET A 30 -1.66 -13.30 38.69
C MET A 30 -2.56 -12.58 37.66
N LEU A 31 -3.81 -12.28 38.01
CA LEU A 31 -4.73 -11.52 37.14
C LEU A 31 -4.26 -10.08 36.91
N VAL A 32 -3.76 -9.40 37.94
CA VAL A 32 -3.21 -8.04 37.80
C VAL A 32 -1.97 -8.05 36.89
N ILE A 33 -1.06 -9.01 37.07
CA ILE A 33 0.10 -9.17 36.19
C ILE A 33 -0.35 -9.44 34.75
N LEU A 34 -1.32 -10.33 34.56
CA LEU A 34 -1.86 -10.66 33.24
C LEU A 34 -2.47 -9.42 32.58
N LEU A 35 -3.24 -8.63 33.33
CA LEU A 35 -3.85 -7.40 32.85
C LEU A 35 -2.78 -6.40 32.41
N ILE A 36 -1.74 -6.20 33.23
CA ILE A 36 -0.61 -5.32 32.89
C ILE A 36 0.12 -5.84 31.64
N ALA A 37 0.37 -7.15 31.55
CA ALA A 37 1.02 -7.75 30.38
C ALA A 37 0.21 -7.55 29.10
N VAL A 38 -1.12 -7.68 29.17
CA VAL A 38 -2.03 -7.41 28.05
C VAL A 38 -2.01 -5.94 27.64
N LEU A 39 -2.01 -5.01 28.60
CA LEU A 39 -1.91 -3.57 28.31
C LEU A 39 -0.58 -3.22 27.65
N ILE A 40 0.53 -3.78 28.14
CA ILE A 40 1.86 -3.59 27.54
C ILE A 40 1.86 -4.15 26.11
N SER A 41 1.30 -5.35 25.90
CA SER A 41 1.19 -5.96 24.58
C SER A 41 0.37 -5.08 23.61
N ALA A 42 -0.78 -4.58 24.06
CA ALA A 42 -1.63 -3.70 23.24
C ALA A 42 -0.88 -2.43 22.82
N LEU A 43 -0.19 -1.77 23.76
CA LEU A 43 0.63 -0.60 23.47
C LEU A 43 1.81 -0.92 22.55
N ALA A 44 2.49 -2.05 22.76
CA ALA A 44 3.59 -2.50 21.91
C ALA A 44 3.15 -2.75 20.46
N VAL A 45 1.98 -3.36 20.26
CA VAL A 45 1.39 -3.60 18.93
C VAL A 45 1.06 -2.27 18.23
N VAL A 46 0.45 -1.32 18.95
CA VAL A 46 0.15 0.01 18.41
C VAL A 46 1.43 0.75 18.03
N TYR A 47 2.43 0.73 18.91
CA TYR A 47 3.72 1.36 18.67
C TYR A 47 4.46 0.75 17.48
N SER A 48 4.49 -0.58 17.38
CA SER A 48 5.09 -1.31 16.27
C SER A 48 4.40 -0.96 14.95
N THR A 49 3.06 -0.95 14.95
CA THR A 49 2.27 -0.58 13.77
C THR A 49 2.52 0.86 13.33
N ASN A 50 2.56 1.80 14.28
CA ASN A 50 2.85 3.20 13.96
C ASN A 50 4.26 3.37 13.40
N SER A 51 5.25 2.75 14.03
CA SER A 51 6.65 2.79 13.58
C SER A 51 6.80 2.17 12.18
N TYR A 52 6.14 1.04 11.93
CA TYR A 52 6.12 0.39 10.62
C TYR A 52 5.55 1.29 9.53
N ARG A 53 4.43 1.97 9.81
CA ARG A 53 3.82 2.94 8.86
C ARG A 53 4.74 4.10 8.53
N VAL A 54 5.51 4.60 9.51
CA VAL A 54 6.46 5.69 9.28
C VAL A 54 7.63 5.23 8.42
N THR A 55 8.21 4.07 8.71
CA THR A 55 9.33 3.52 7.93
C THR A 55 8.90 3.18 6.50
N LEU A 56 7.71 2.60 6.32
CA LEU A 56 7.17 2.32 4.98
C LEU A 56 6.95 3.59 4.17
N ASN A 57 6.38 4.64 4.76
CA ASN A 57 6.17 5.91 4.07
C ASN A 57 7.47 6.48 3.46
N GLN A 58 8.61 6.30 4.14
CA GLN A 58 9.90 6.76 3.62
C GLN A 58 10.33 5.98 2.38
N VAL A 59 10.10 4.66 2.37
CA VAL A 59 10.40 3.80 1.22
C VAL A 59 9.46 4.11 0.05
N GLU A 60 8.16 4.25 0.34
CA GLU A 60 7.14 4.55 -0.67
C GLU A 60 7.42 5.88 -1.40
N GLN A 61 7.94 6.90 -0.72
CA GLN A 61 8.30 8.17 -1.37
C GLN A 61 9.38 8.01 -2.44
N GLN A 62 10.37 7.15 -2.22
CA GLN A 62 11.45 6.93 -3.18
C GLN A 62 10.98 6.06 -4.37
N GLU A 63 10.10 5.11 -4.10
CA GLU A 63 9.46 4.31 -5.16
C GLU A 63 8.54 5.17 -6.04
N GLN A 64 7.79 6.12 -5.45
CA GLN A 64 6.92 7.03 -6.21
C GLN A 64 7.70 7.85 -7.24
N PHE A 65 8.88 8.36 -6.89
CA PHE A 65 9.72 9.10 -7.83
C PHE A 65 10.19 8.21 -8.99
N THR A 66 10.61 6.98 -8.67
CA THR A 66 11.01 6.00 -9.68
C THR A 66 9.86 5.66 -10.62
N HIS A 67 8.67 5.44 -10.06
CA HIS A 67 7.46 5.13 -10.82
C HIS A 67 7.07 6.29 -11.74
N TYR A 68 7.17 7.54 -11.27
CA TYR A 68 6.94 8.73 -12.08
C TYR A 68 7.89 8.80 -13.28
N LEU A 69 9.18 8.56 -13.04
CA LEU A 69 10.18 8.57 -14.12
C LEU A 69 9.93 7.44 -15.13
N GLN A 70 9.56 6.25 -14.66
CA GLN A 70 9.19 5.10 -15.50
C GLN A 70 8.01 5.43 -16.43
N LEU A 71 7.00 6.14 -15.91
CA LEU A 71 5.86 6.62 -16.66
C LEU A 71 6.27 7.58 -17.78
N GLN A 72 7.11 8.58 -17.46
CA GLN A 72 7.61 9.52 -18.46
C GLN A 72 8.44 8.82 -19.55
N TRP A 73 9.31 7.88 -19.16
CA TRP A 73 10.07 7.08 -20.13
C TRP A 73 9.16 6.27 -21.05
N GLY A 74 8.09 5.68 -20.51
CA GLY A 74 7.09 4.97 -21.31
C GLY A 74 6.39 5.88 -22.33
N GLN A 75 6.01 7.09 -21.92
CA GLN A 75 5.41 8.09 -22.81
C GLN A 75 6.38 8.49 -23.93
N LEU A 76 7.63 8.80 -23.58
CA LEU A 76 8.66 9.16 -24.56
C LEU A 76 8.93 8.02 -25.56
N LEU A 77 8.93 6.77 -25.10
CA LEU A 77 9.11 5.61 -25.97
C LEU A 77 7.96 5.45 -26.95
N LEU A 78 6.72 5.69 -26.49
CA LEU A 78 5.53 5.68 -27.35
C LEU A 78 5.57 6.82 -28.37
N GLU A 79 6.03 8.01 -27.98
CA GLU A 79 6.25 9.13 -28.90
C GLU A 79 7.30 8.77 -29.96
N GLN A 80 8.45 8.19 -29.56
CA GLN A 80 9.47 7.74 -30.51
C GLN A 80 8.96 6.65 -31.45
N ALA A 81 8.20 5.68 -30.94
CA ALA A 81 7.60 4.64 -31.78
C ALA A 81 6.62 5.25 -32.79
N SER A 82 5.85 6.27 -32.38
CA SER A 82 4.96 7.02 -33.28
C SER A 82 5.73 7.84 -34.32
N LEU A 83 6.88 8.41 -33.97
CA LEU A 83 7.74 9.14 -34.92
C LEU A 83 8.50 8.20 -35.87
N ALA A 84 8.85 7.00 -35.40
CA ALA A 84 9.48 5.95 -36.18
C ALA A 84 8.48 5.13 -37.01
N THR A 85 7.18 5.48 -36.97
CA THR A 85 6.18 4.78 -37.77
C THR A 85 6.57 4.88 -39.25
N PRO A 86 6.62 3.76 -40.00
CA PRO A 86 7.08 3.73 -41.38
C PRO A 86 6.41 4.79 -42.28
N ALA A 87 5.13 5.11 -42.02
CA ALA A 87 4.39 6.13 -42.75
C ALA A 87 5.02 7.55 -42.64
N ARG A 88 5.55 7.93 -41.48
CA ARG A 88 6.20 9.24 -41.30
C ARG A 88 7.61 9.25 -41.89
N VAL A 89 8.30 8.11 -41.85
CA VAL A 89 9.60 7.94 -42.52
C VAL A 89 9.44 8.01 -44.04
N GLU A 90 8.39 7.40 -44.58
CA GLU A 90 8.03 7.44 -46.01
C GLU A 90 7.66 8.85 -46.47
N GLU A 91 6.86 9.58 -45.68
CA GLU A 91 6.55 10.99 -45.93
C GLU A 91 7.82 11.86 -45.93
N LEU A 92 8.69 11.71 -44.93
CA LEU A 92 9.95 12.46 -44.86
C LEU A 92 10.92 12.10 -46.00
N ALA A 93 10.97 10.83 -46.41
CA ALA A 93 11.80 10.36 -47.53
C ALA A 93 11.29 10.89 -48.89
N SER A 94 9.97 10.94 -49.07
CA SER A 94 9.36 11.54 -50.25
C SER A 94 9.58 13.05 -50.29
N ASP A 95 9.36 13.75 -49.17
CA ASP A 95 9.38 15.22 -49.13
C ASP A 95 10.81 15.81 -49.09
N LYS A 96 11.71 15.25 -48.27
CA LYS A 96 13.08 15.78 -48.11
C LYS A 96 14.10 15.17 -49.07
N LEU A 97 13.94 13.89 -49.42
CA LEU A 97 14.89 13.17 -50.27
C LEU A 97 14.36 12.94 -51.70
N GLN A 98 13.12 13.38 -52.01
CA GLN A 98 12.46 13.14 -53.30
C GLN A 98 12.48 11.66 -53.71
N MET A 99 12.45 10.76 -52.73
CA MET A 99 12.46 9.31 -52.99
C MET A 99 11.11 8.88 -53.55
N VAL A 100 11.15 8.13 -54.65
CA VAL A 100 9.98 7.56 -55.32
C VAL A 100 10.00 6.05 -55.14
N LEU A 101 8.83 5.45 -54.92
CA LEU A 101 8.73 3.99 -54.85
C LEU A 101 9.20 3.37 -56.18
N PRO A 102 10.10 2.37 -56.14
CA PRO A 102 10.59 1.73 -57.35
C PRO A 102 9.47 0.92 -58.00
N THR A 103 9.05 1.32 -59.20
CA THR A 103 8.13 0.56 -60.04
C THR A 103 8.85 -0.66 -60.63
N SER A 104 8.14 -1.77 -60.91
CA SER A 104 8.72 -3.01 -61.48
C SER A 104 9.56 -2.84 -62.75
N LYS A 105 9.51 -1.68 -63.41
CA LYS A 105 10.37 -1.31 -64.55
C LYS A 105 11.80 -0.90 -64.18
N ASN A 106 12.07 -0.52 -62.93
CA ASN A 106 13.36 -0.01 -62.46
C ASN A 106 14.06 -0.95 -61.45
N THR A 107 13.59 -2.19 -61.33
CA THR A 107 14.16 -3.19 -60.42
C THR A 107 14.99 -4.19 -61.22
N TYR A 108 16.29 -4.27 -60.93
CA TYR A 108 17.20 -5.24 -61.54
C TYR A 108 17.57 -6.30 -60.49
N TRP A 109 17.28 -7.56 -60.79
CA TRP A 109 17.72 -8.67 -59.95
C TRP A 109 19.19 -8.95 -60.23
N LEU A 110 20.05 -8.61 -59.27
CA LEU A 110 21.47 -9.00 -59.30
C LEU A 110 21.56 -10.45 -58.86
N GLN A 111 21.50 -11.37 -59.82
CA GLN A 111 21.80 -12.78 -59.57
C GLN A 111 23.31 -12.93 -59.46
N ALA A 112 23.80 -13.33 -58.28
CA ALA A 112 25.20 -13.70 -58.12
C ALA A 112 25.47 -14.93 -59.00
N GLN A 113 26.24 -14.72 -60.07
CA GLN A 113 26.65 -15.76 -60.99
C GLN A 113 27.85 -16.48 -60.38
N GLN A 114 27.60 -17.65 -59.80
CA GLN A 114 28.43 -18.85 -59.86
C GLN A 114 27.73 -20.04 -59.20
#